data_AF-A0A6J4H356-F1
#
_entry.id   AF-A0A6J4H356-F1
#
_cell.length_a   1.000
_cell.length_b   1.000
_cell.length_c   1.000
_cell.angle_alpha   90.00
_cell.angle_beta   90.00
_cell.angle_gamma   90.00
#
_symmetry.space_group_name_H-M   'P 1'
#
loop_
_entity.id
_entity.type
_entity.pdbx_description
1 polymer ?
#
loop_
_entity_poly.entity_id
_entity_poly.type
_entity_poly.pdbx_seq_one_letter_code
_entity_poly.pdbx_strand_id
1 'polypeptide(L)'
;MSEPVLLEVRERRGAFGRAVKWTFLGFQAVMILLLLGTCAVVTPFLANPDFEVAAGAGLFGVMATGVLWSAWPVGTALLGLLVLLTRGRKRLIAAPLAEPRPARTGAPPP
;
A
#
# COMPACT_ATOMS: atom_id res chain seq x y z
N MET A 1 36.30 -2.43 -24.88
CA MET A 1 36.03 -2.04 -23.48
C MET A 1 34.55 -2.28 -23.25
N SER A 2 34.21 -3.35 -22.52
CA SER A 2 32.83 -3.70 -22.24
C SER A 2 32.36 -2.87 -21.06
N GLU A 3 31.39 -1.96 -21.26
CA GLU A 3 30.83 -1.17 -20.17
C GLU A 3 30.16 -2.10 -19.13
N PRO A 4 30.39 -1.89 -17.83
CA PRO A 4 29.76 -2.69 -16.79
C PRO A 4 28.26 -2.41 -16.75
N VAL A 5 27.45 -3.45 -16.97
CA VAL A 5 25.99 -3.37 -16.83
C VAL A 5 25.65 -3.23 -15.35
N LEU A 6 25.12 -2.07 -14.95
CA LEU A 6 24.65 -1.82 -13.58
C LEU A 6 23.23 -2.38 -13.41
N LEU A 7 23.04 -3.28 -12.44
CA LEU A 7 21.71 -3.81 -12.08
C LEU A 7 21.17 -3.03 -10.89
N GLU A 8 20.02 -2.36 -11.06
CA GLU A 8 19.24 -1.86 -9.91
C GLU A 8 18.65 -3.06 -9.16
N VAL A 9 19.31 -3.47 -8.07
CA VAL A 9 18.78 -4.50 -7.18
C VAL A 9 18.17 -3.83 -5.96
N ARG A 10 16.85 -3.92 -5.84
CA ARG A 10 16.15 -3.36 -4.70
C ARG A 10 16.26 -4.29 -3.50
N GLU A 11 16.88 -3.85 -2.41
CA GLU A 11 16.92 -4.62 -1.16
C GLU A 11 15.50 -4.96 -0.69
N ARG A 12 15.34 -6.20 -0.21
CA ARG A 12 14.06 -6.71 0.28
C ARG A 12 13.59 -5.84 1.46
N ARG A 13 12.34 -5.39 1.43
CA ARG A 13 11.74 -4.58 2.52
C ARG A 13 11.92 -5.32 3.85
N GLY A 14 12.56 -4.65 4.83
CA GLY A 14 12.72 -5.18 6.19
C GLY A 14 11.39 -5.52 6.87
N ALA A 15 11.43 -6.31 7.95
CA ALA A 15 10.23 -6.75 8.67
C ALA A 15 9.36 -5.55 9.13
N PHE A 16 9.98 -4.49 9.63
CA PHE A 16 9.31 -3.26 10.05
C PHE A 16 8.54 -2.56 8.90
N GLY A 17 9.16 -2.41 7.73
CA GLY A 17 8.50 -1.82 6.56
C GLY A 17 7.37 -2.69 5.98
N ARG A 18 7.32 -3.97 6.37
CA ARG A 18 6.20 -4.86 6.04
C ARG A 18 5.03 -4.66 7.00
N ALA A 19 5.29 -4.56 8.30
CA ALA A 19 4.27 -4.23 9.30
C ALA A 19 3.59 -2.90 8.97
N VAL A 20 4.38 -1.85 8.70
CA VAL A 20 3.84 -0.52 8.31
C VAL A 20 2.99 -0.59 7.04
N LYS A 21 3.39 -1.38 6.03
CA LYS A 21 2.59 -1.60 4.82
C LYS A 21 1.24 -2.25 5.15
N TRP A 22 1.24 -3.27 6.02
CA TRP A 22 0.02 -3.93 6.44
C TRP A 22 -0.89 -3.01 7.26
N THR A 23 -0.33 -2.18 8.15
CA THR A 23 -1.09 -1.16 8.87
C THR A 23 -1.73 -0.15 7.92
N PHE A 24 -1.01 0.34 6.91
CA PHE A 24 -1.57 1.23 5.88
C PHE A 24 -2.73 0.57 5.14
N LEU A 25 -2.56 -0.68 4.70
CA LEU A 25 -3.63 -1.40 4.00
C LEU A 25 -4.84 -1.66 4.90
N GLY A 26 -4.60 -2.04 6.16
CA GLY A 26 -5.64 -2.23 7.17
C GLY A 26 -6.42 -0.95 7.43
N PHE A 27 -5.74 0.20 7.55
CA PHE A 27 -6.39 1.50 7.69
C PHE A 27 -7.30 1.80 6.50
N GLN A 28 -6.83 1.60 5.25
CA GLN A 28 -7.68 1.79 4.07
C GLN A 28 -8.91 0.88 4.09
N ALA A 29 -8.74 -0.40 4.46
CA ALA A 29 -9.85 -1.34 4.58
C ALA A 29 -10.85 -0.92 5.66
N VAL A 30 -10.38 -0.49 6.83
CA VAL A 30 -11.24 -0.01 7.92
C VAL A 30 -12.01 1.24 7.49
N MET A 31 -11.38 2.20 6.81
CA MET A 31 -12.07 3.40 6.34
C MET A 31 -13.19 3.07 5.33
N ILE A 32 -12.94 2.15 4.40
CA ILE A 32 -13.96 1.66 3.46
C ILE A 32 -15.10 0.95 4.22
N LEU A 33 -14.76 0.07 5.17
CA LEU A 33 -15.74 -0.65 5.97
C LEU A 33 -16.60 0.29 6.82
N LEU A 34 -16.01 1.34 7.40
CA LEU A 34 -16.76 2.34 8.14
C LEU A 34 -17.71 3.11 7.22
N LEU A 35 -17.28 3.48 6.02
CA LEU A 35 -18.15 4.18 5.07
C LEU A 35 -19.33 3.30 4.64
N LEU A 36 -19.06 2.05 4.26
CA LEU A 36 -20.10 1.08 3.91
C LEU A 36 -21.01 0.77 5.10
N GLY A 37 -20.43 0.66 6.30
CA GLY A 37 -21.15 0.45 7.55
C GLY A 37 -22.07 1.61 7.88
N THR A 38 -21.62 2.86 7.73
CA THR A 38 -22.45 4.06 7.89
C THR A 38 -23.62 4.01 6.91
N CYS A 39 -23.39 3.71 5.63
CA CYS A 39 -24.49 3.57 4.66
C CYS A 39 -25.48 2.47 5.07
N ALA A 40 -24.97 1.28 5.42
CA ALA A 40 -25.80 0.14 5.81
C ALA A 40 -26.65 0.42 7.05
N VAL A 41 -26.09 1.12 8.04
CA VAL A 41 -26.78 1.47 9.29
C VAL A 41 -27.77 2.61 9.07
N VAL A 42 -27.42 3.66 8.32
CA VAL A 42 -28.23 4.88 8.19
C VAL A 42 -29.42 4.71 7.25
N THR A 43 -29.25 3.97 6.15
CA THR A 43 -30.29 3.78 5.12
C THR A 43 -31.65 3.32 5.66
N PRO A 44 -31.78 2.31 6.54
CA PRO A 44 -33.09 1.90 7.05
C PRO A 44 -33.80 2.98 7.88
N PHE A 45 -33.05 3.86 8.57
CA PHE A 45 -33.65 4.95 9.35
C PHE A 45 -34.05 6.15 8.49
N LEU A 46 -33.39 6.36 7.35
CA LEU A 46 -33.78 7.40 6.39
C LEU A 46 -35.13 7.10 5.73
N ALA A 47 -35.49 5.83 5.58
CA ALA A 47 -36.78 5.40 5.04
C ALA A 47 -37.89 5.36 6.10
N ASN A 48 -37.63 5.82 7.32
CA ASN A 48 -38.61 5.82 8.39
C ASN A 48 -39.72 6.87 8.11
N PRO A 49 -41.01 6.53 8.31
CA PRO A 49 -42.11 7.48 8.14
C PRO A 49 -42.10 8.62 9.17
N ASP A 50 -41.43 8.44 10.30
CA ASP A 50 -41.23 9.48 11.31
C ASP A 50 -40.12 10.45 10.89
N PHE A 51 -40.48 11.72 10.75
CA PHE A 51 -39.55 12.79 10.36
C PHE A 51 -38.40 12.98 11.35
N GLU A 52 -38.64 12.87 12.66
CA GLU A 52 -37.59 13.10 13.65
C GLU A 52 -36.49 12.03 13.56
N VAL A 53 -36.91 10.77 13.33
CA VAL A 53 -36.01 9.63 13.13
C VAL A 53 -35.21 9.79 11.83
N ALA A 54 -35.89 10.13 10.72
CA ALA A 54 -35.24 10.32 9.44
C ALA A 54 -34.25 11.50 9.46
N ALA A 55 -34.62 12.63 10.08
CA ALA A 55 -33.77 13.80 10.21
C ALA A 55 -32.53 13.51 11.09
N GLY A 56 -32.71 12.81 12.21
CA GLY A 56 -31.61 12.40 13.09
C GLY A 56 -30.63 11.47 12.38
N ALA A 57 -31.13 10.49 11.63
CA ALA A 57 -30.32 9.59 10.83
C ALA A 57 -29.54 10.32 9.73
N GLY A 58 -30.18 11.29 9.06
CA GLY A 58 -29.53 12.14 8.05
C GLY A 58 -28.39 12.97 8.64
N LEU A 59 -28.62 13.62 9.78
CA LEU A 59 -27.60 14.42 10.47
C LEU A 59 -26.42 13.55 10.90
N PHE A 60 -26.69 12.38 11.49
CA PHE A 60 -25.66 11.42 11.86
C PHE A 60 -24.87 10.96 10.63
N GLY A 61 -25.55 10.62 9.53
CA GLY A 61 -24.90 10.18 8.29
C GLY A 61 -23.95 11.24 7.73
N VAL A 62 -24.36 12.51 7.70
CA VAL A 62 -23.51 13.63 7.26
C VAL A 62 -22.31 13.81 8.19
N MET A 63 -22.52 13.79 9.50
CA MET A 63 -21.44 13.97 10.47
C MET A 63 -20.42 12.83 10.41
N ALA A 64 -20.89 11.59 10.42
CA ALA A 64 -20.04 10.40 10.31
C ALA A 64 -19.24 10.44 9.00
N THR A 65 -19.91 10.70 7.88
CA THR A 65 -19.27 10.79 6.55
C THR A 65 -18.28 11.94 6.48
N GLY A 66 -18.60 13.11 7.04
CA GLY A 66 -17.71 14.26 7.09
C GLY A 66 -16.45 14.04 7.92
N VAL A 67 -16.58 13.37 9.07
CA VAL A 67 -15.43 12.95 9.90
C VAL A 67 -14.58 11.94 9.14
N LEU A 68 -15.19 10.94 8.50
CA LEU A 68 -14.45 9.98 7.67
C LEU A 68 -13.69 10.69 6.54
N TRP A 69 -14.34 11.56 5.78
CA TRP A 69 -13.72 12.26 4.65
C TRP A 69 -12.61 13.23 5.03
N SER A 70 -12.62 13.75 6.26
CA SER A 70 -11.55 14.62 6.77
C SER A 70 -10.40 13.81 7.37
N ALA A 71 -10.70 12.78 8.17
CA ALA A 71 -9.70 11.95 8.83
C ALA A 71 -8.96 11.02 7.86
N TRP A 72 -9.65 10.50 6.84
CA TRP A 72 -9.10 9.54 5.89
C TRP A 72 -7.90 10.07 5.09
N PRO A 73 -7.95 11.22 4.41
CA PRO A 73 -6.79 11.73 3.68
C PRO A 73 -5.62 12.05 4.60
N VAL A 74 -5.88 12.56 5.81
CA VAL A 74 -4.83 12.86 6.80
C VAL A 74 -4.13 11.58 7.26
N GLY A 75 -4.90 10.56 7.66
CA GLY A 75 -4.35 9.26 8.05
C GLY A 75 -3.62 8.57 6.89
N THR A 76 -4.16 8.66 5.67
CA THR A 76 -3.53 8.13 4.46
C THR A 76 -2.21 8.81 4.16
N ALA A 77 -2.14 10.13 4.27
CA ALA A 77 -0.91 10.88 4.04
C ALA A 77 0.18 10.52 5.07
N LEU A 78 -0.19 10.45 6.35
CA LEU A 78 0.73 10.11 7.43
C LEU A 78 1.27 8.68 7.30
N LEU A 79 0.38 7.70 7.16
CA LEU A 79 0.77 6.29 6.99
C LEU A 79 1.48 6.07 5.65
N GLY A 80 1.05 6.75 4.58
CA GLY A 80 1.68 6.71 3.26
C GLY A 80 3.12 7.22 3.29
N LEU A 81 3.36 8.32 4.01
CA LEU A 81 4.71 8.83 4.27
C LEU A 81 5.54 7.81 5.06
N LEU A 82 4.98 7.21 6.11
CA LEU A 82 5.67 6.18 6.89
C LEU A 82 6.01 4.94 6.03
N VAL A 83 5.11 4.53 5.13
CA VAL A 83 5.33 3.46 4.14
C VAL A 83 6.47 3.80 3.17
N LEU A 84 6.59 5.07 2.76
CA LEU A 84 7.66 5.56 1.90
C LEU A 84 9.00 5.60 2.64
N LEU A 85 9.03 6.15 3.86
CA LEU A 85 10.23 6.23 4.71
C LEU A 85 10.77 4.84 5.09
N THR A 86 9.90 3.86 5.28
CA THR A 86 10.27 2.48 5.60
C THR A 86 10.52 1.61 4.36
N ARG A 87 10.54 2.21 3.17
CA ARG A 87 10.80 1.49 1.91
C ARG A 87 12.30 1.29 1.75
N GLY A 88 12.73 0.03 1.58
CA GLY A 88 14.15 -0.33 1.42
C GLY A 88 14.84 0.48 0.31
N ARG A 89 16.07 0.93 0.58
CA ARG A 89 16.88 1.72 -0.35
C ARG A 89 17.18 0.92 -1.61
N LYS A 90 17.17 1.59 -2.76
CA LYS A 90 17.65 1.00 -4.02
C LYS A 90 19.18 0.87 -3.92
N ARG A 91 19.73 -0.32 -4.15
CA ARG A 91 21.17 -0.49 -4.35
C ARG A 91 21.43 -0.78 -5.82
N LEU A 92 22.41 -0.10 -6.39
CA LEU A 92 22.99 -0.47 -7.68
C LEU A 92 24.07 -1.50 -7.40
N ILE A 93 23.89 -2.72 -7.92
CA ILE A 93 24.90 -3.77 -7.85
C ILE A 93 25.48 -3.89 -9.27
N ALA A 94 26.80 -3.80 -9.40
CA ALA A 94 27.46 -4.06 -10.67
C ALA A 94 27.22 -5.53 -11.06
N ALA A 95 26.78 -5.80 -12.30
CA ALA A 95 26.62 -7.17 -12.76
C ALA A 95 27.96 -7.92 -12.62
N PRO A 96 27.94 -9.21 -12.22
CA PRO A 96 29.15 -10.02 -12.24
C PRO A 96 29.72 -9.95 -13.66
N LEU A 97 30.95 -9.44 -13.80
CA LEU A 97 31.66 -9.49 -15.07
C LEU A 97 31.58 -10.95 -15.53
N ALA A 98 31.05 -11.18 -16.73
CA ALA A 98 31.03 -12.50 -17.32
C ALA A 98 32.47 -13.03 -17.30
N GLU A 99 32.76 -13.95 -16.37
CA GLU A 99 34.04 -14.65 -16.39
C GLU A 99 34.17 -15.27 -17.79
N PRO A 100 35.33 -15.12 -18.46
CA PRO A 100 35.55 -15.79 -19.72
C PRO A 100 35.37 -17.28 -19.47
N ARG A 101 34.28 -17.86 -20.00
CA ARG A 101 34.03 -19.29 -19.96
C ARG A 101 35.32 -19.95 -20.49
N PRO A 102 36.00 -20.81 -19.70
CA PRO A 102 37.26 -21.40 -20.15
C PRO A 102 37.00 -22.06 -21.51
N ALA A 103 37.79 -21.68 -22.50
CA ALA A 103 37.70 -22.22 -23.84
C ALA A 103 37.67 -23.74 -23.70
N ARG A 104 36.59 -24.37 -24.20
CA ARG A 104 36.55 -25.83 -24.33
C ARG A 104 37.76 -26.22 -25.17
N THR A 105 38.83 -26.66 -24.55
CA THR A 105 39.92 -27.37 -25.20
C THR A 105 39.32 -28.68 -25.68
N GLY A 106 38.84 -28.68 -26.92
CA GLY A 106 38.44 -29.89 -27.62
C GLY A 106 39.68 -30.75 -27.79
N ALA A 107 39.79 -31.81 -27.00
CA ALA A 107 40.61 -32.95 -27.37
C ALA A 107 39.91 -33.62 -28.57
N PRO A 108 40.63 -33.95 -29.67
CA PRO A 108 40.05 -34.72 -30.75
C PRO A 108 39.70 -36.13 -30.26
N PRO A 109 38.58 -36.72 -30.72
CA PRO A 109 38.18 -38.07 -30.34
C PRO A 109 39.17 -39.13 -30.90
N PRO A 110 39.29 -40.30 -30.23
CA PRO A 110 40.19 -41.39 -30.61
C PRO A 110 39.80 -42.08 -31.92
#